data_AF-T2ILT2-F1
#
_entry.id   AF-T2ILT2-F1
#
_cell.length_a   1.000
_cell.length_b   1.000
_cell.length_c   1.000
_cell.angle_alpha   90.00
_cell.angle_beta   90.00
_cell.angle_gamma   90.00
#
_symmetry.space_group_name_H-M   'P 1'
#
loop_
_entity.id
_entity.type
_entity.pdbx_description
1 polymer ?
#
loop_
_entity_poly.entity_id
_entity_poly.type
_entity_poly.pdbx_seq_one_letter_code
_entity_poly.pdbx_strand_id
1 'polypeptide(L)' 'MSKLPNISGKQCIEVLKKIGFYQKRRQSSHIILRRDNPFLQVVVPDHQTLAKGTLRAIIRDADISVEDFINLL' A
#
# COMPACT_ATOMS: atom_id res chain seq x y z
N MET A 1 14.37 -11.53 8.10
CA MET A 1 12.92 -11.50 7.82
C MET A 1 12.30 -10.35 8.58
N SER A 2 12.04 -9.24 7.90
CA SER A 2 11.46 -8.04 8.50
C SER A 2 9.99 -8.30 8.85
N LYS A 3 9.63 -8.08 10.12
CA LYS A 3 8.29 -8.34 10.64
C LYS A 3 7.35 -7.25 10.13
N LEU A 4 6.33 -7.64 9.36
CA LEU A 4 5.35 -6.68 8.88
C LEU A 4 4.55 -6.07 10.04
N PRO A 5 4.39 -4.74 10.06
CA PRO A 5 3.65 -4.05 11.10
C PRO A 5 2.15 -4.30 10.96
N ASN A 6 1.42 -4.05 12.04
CA ASN A 6 -0.04 -4.11 12.05
C ASN A 6 -0.59 -2.71 11.76
N ILE A 7 -1.09 -2.49 10.54
CA ILE A 7 -1.53 -1.17 10.08
C ILE A 7 -2.89 -1.23 9.38
N SER A 8 -3.57 -0.10 9.37
CA SER A 8 -4.81 0.10 8.62
C SER A 8 -4.58 0.29 7.13
N GLY A 9 -5.63 0.10 6.33
CA GLY A 9 -5.63 0.43 4.91
C GLY A 9 -5.28 1.90 4.64
N LYS A 10 -5.79 2.81 5.50
CA LYS A 10 -5.49 4.24 5.40
C LYS A 10 -4.01 4.54 5.61
N GLN A 11 -3.38 3.95 6.62
CA GLN A 11 -1.93 4.11 6.82
C GLN A 11 -1.14 3.60 5.61
N CYS A 12 -1.51 2.43 5.07
CA CYS A 12 -0.88 1.90 3.86
C CYS A 12 -1.02 2.86 2.66
N ILE A 13 -2.19 3.47 2.48
CA ILE A 13 -2.43 4.46 1.43
C ILE A 13 -1.53 5.68 1.60
N GLU A 14 -1.42 6.23 2.82
CA GLU A 14 -0.57 7.40 3.09
C GLU A 14 0.91 7.11 2.82
N VAL A 15 1.39 5.91 3.17
CA VAL A 15 2.76 5.47 2.82
C VAL A 15 2.96 5.42 1.31
N LEU A 16 2.04 4.80 0.58
CA LEU A 16 2.14 4.69 -0.87
C LEU A 16 2.08 6.07 -1.56
N LYS A 17 1.33 7.02 -1.01
CA LYS A 17 1.33 8.40 -1.49
C LYS A 17 2.71 9.07 -1.40
N LYS A 18 3.49 8.79 -0.35
CA LYS A 18 4.85 9.33 -0.18
C LYS A 18 5.80 8.91 -1.32
N ILE A 19 5.52 7.78 -1.98
CA ILE A 19 6.33 7.27 -3.11
C ILE A 19 5.66 7.49 -4.47
N GLY A 20 4.77 8.50 -4.56
CA GLY A 20 4.21 8.99 -5.81
C GLY A 20 2.93 8.31 -6.27
N PHE A 21 2.31 7.44 -5.46
CA PHE A 21 0.97 6.96 -5.77
C PHE A 21 -0.09 8.03 -5.47
N TYR A 22 -1.14 8.04 -6.27
CA TYR A 22 -2.34 8.83 -6.04
C TYR A 22 -3.58 7.94 -6.12
N GLN A 23 -4.66 8.37 -5.48
CA GLN A 23 -5.94 7.68 -5.53
C GLN A 23 -6.60 7.89 -6.88
N LYS A 24 -6.72 6.81 -7.66
CA LYS A 24 -7.38 6.82 -8.97
C LYS A 24 -8.90 6.70 -8.83
N ARG A 25 -9.38 5.74 -8.05
CA ARG A 25 -10.81 5.55 -7.75
C ARG A 25 -11.02 4.68 -6.51
N ARG A 26 -12.24 4.69 -5.99
CA ARG A 26 -12.71 3.80 -4.93
C ARG A 26 -13.86 2.95 -5.46
N GLN A 27 -13.86 1.66 -5.14
CA GLN A 27 -14.97 0.75 -5.38
C GLN A 27 -15.30 0.02 -4.08
N SER A 28 -16.41 0.42 -3.43
CA SER A 28 -16.77 -0.05 -2.09
C SER A 28 -15.62 0.17 -1.09
N SER A 29 -15.19 -0.85 -0.36
CA SER A 29 -14.06 -0.80 0.57
C SER A 29 -12.69 -0.89 -0.11
N HIS A 30 -12.59 -1.02 -1.44
CA HIS A 30 -11.31 -1.15 -2.12
C HIS A 30 -10.92 0.16 -2.81
N ILE A 31 -9.70 0.63 -2.54
CA ILE A 31 -9.16 1.86 -3.09
C ILE A 31 -8.06 1.50 -4.09
N ILE A 32 -8.19 2.00 -5.31
CA ILE A 32 -7.20 1.81 -6.37
C ILE A 32 -6.24 2.99 -6.35
N LEU A 33 -4.97 2.69 -6.10
CA LEU A 33 -3.86 3.63 -6.17
C LEU A 33 -3.08 3.42 -7.46
N ARG A 34 -2.56 4.50 -8.04
CA ARG A 34 -1.75 4.47 -9.26
C ARG A 34 -0.57 5.43 -9.12
N ARG A 35 0.58 5.09 -9.69
CA ARG A 35 1.66 6.03 -10.01
C ARG A 35 1.97 5.93 -11.50
N ASP A 36 2.46 7.00 -12.11
CA ASP A 36 2.66 7.08 -13.56
C ASP A 36 4.09 6.73 -14.02
N ASN A 37 5.10 6.91 -13.17
CA ASN A 37 6.48 6.58 -13.51
C ASN A 37 7.25 5.99 -12.30
N PRO A 38 7.71 4.72 -12.36
CA PRO A 38 7.26 3.70 -13.32
C PRO A 38 5.76 3.43 -13.13
N PHE A 39 5.04 3.13 -14.22
CA PHE A 39 3.61 2.87 -14.14
C PHE A 39 3.32 1.65 -13.26
N LEU A 40 2.61 1.85 -12.15
CA LEU A 40 2.11 0.78 -11.29
C LEU A 40 0.72 1.11 -10.76
N GLN A 41 -0.07 0.07 -10.51
CA GLN A 41 -1.39 0.18 -9.93
C GLN A 41 -1.58 -0.90 -8.86
N VAL A 42 -2.01 -0.48 -7.66
CA VAL A 42 -2.25 -1.39 -6.53
C VAL A 42 -3.65 -1.17 -5.96
N VAL A 43 -4.19 -2.20 -5.31
CA VAL A 43 -5.50 -2.14 -4.66
C VAL A 43 -5.30 -2.30 -3.16
N VAL A 44 -5.80 -1.33 -2.38
CA VAL A 44 -5.72 -1.33 -0.92
C VAL A 44 -7.13 -1.42 -0.33
N PRO A 45 -7.43 -2.46 0.47
CA PRO A 45 -8.66 -2.50 1.26
C PRO A 45 -8.67 -1.43 2.37
N ASP A 46 -9.71 -0.63 2.45
CA ASP A 46 -9.96 0.39 3.49
C ASP A 46 -10.55 -0.26 4.75
N HIS A 47 -9.77 -1.14 5.37
CA HIS A 47 -10.11 -1.81 6.62
C HIS A 47 -9.26 -1.26 7.78
N GLN A 48 -9.74 -1.41 9.02
CA GLN A 48 -9.03 -0.97 10.22
C GLN A 48 -7.66 -1.65 10.37
N THR A 49 -7.54 -2.89 9.88
CA THR A 49 -6.32 -3.69 9.92
C THR A 49 -6.18 -4.50 8.63
N LEU A 50 -5.02 -4.43 7.99
CA LEU A 50 -4.66 -5.30 6.88
C LEU A 50 -4.07 -6.61 7.39
N ALA A 51 -4.53 -7.74 6.85
CA ALA A 51 -3.87 -9.02 7.07
C ALA A 51 -2.42 -8.96 6.54
N LYS A 52 -1.48 -9.63 7.23
CA LYS A 52 -0.05 -9.61 6.85
C LYS A 52 0.19 -10.07 5.42
N GLY A 53 -0.57 -11.06 4.94
CA GLY A 53 -0.49 -11.54 3.56
C GLY A 53 -0.90 -10.46 2.56
N THR A 54 -1.98 -9.74 2.85
CA THR A 54 -2.46 -8.61 2.03
C THR A 54 -1.45 -7.48 2.00
N LEU A 55 -0.93 -7.07 3.16
CA LEU A 55 0.09 -6.01 3.22
C LEU A 55 1.35 -6.41 2.45
N ARG A 56 1.80 -7.66 2.57
CA ARG A 56 2.95 -8.17 1.80
C ARG A 56 2.70 -8.14 0.30
N ALA A 57 1.52 -8.54 -0.14
CA ALA A 57 1.16 -8.49 -1.55
C ALA A 57 1.16 -7.05 -2.08
N ILE A 58 0.57 -6.10 -1.33
CA ILE A 58 0.56 -4.68 -1.71
C ILE A 58 1.99 -4.13 -1.82
N ILE A 59 2.86 -4.41 -0.86
CA ILE A 59 4.26 -3.96 -0.87
C ILE A 59 4.99 -4.49 -2.12
N ARG A 60 4.81 -5.78 -2.42
CA ARG A 60 5.40 -6.40 -3.60
C ARG A 60 4.85 -5.78 -4.90
N ASP A 61 3.54 -5.60 -5.00
CA ASP A 61 2.90 -5.05 -6.21
C ASP A 61 3.19 -3.55 -6.39
N ALA A 62 3.54 -2.85 -5.30
CA ALA A 62 4.03 -1.47 -5.31
C ALA A 62 5.52 -1.35 -5.66
N ASP A 63 6.22 -2.47 -5.84
CA ASP A 63 7.64 -2.55 -6.19
C ASP A 63 8.53 -1.76 -5.21
N ILE A 64 8.35 -2.04 -3.91
CA ILE A 64 9.15 -1.46 -2.82
C ILE A 64 9.55 -2.56 -1.84
N SER A 65 10.72 -2.42 -1.19
CA SER A 65 11.16 -3.37 -0.18
C SER A 65 10.32 -3.25 1.10
N VAL A 66 10.32 -4.31 1.92
CA VAL A 66 9.65 -4.27 3.23
C VAL A 66 10.35 -3.28 4.16
N GLU A 67 11.68 -3.17 4.09
CA GLU A 67 12.43 -2.19 4.89
C GLU A 67 12.05 -0.75 4.53
N ASP A 68 12.04 -0.41 3.23
CA ASP A 68 11.71 0.94 2.78
C ASP A 68 10.26 1.30 3.11
N PHE A 69 9.34 0.35 2.95
CA PHE A 69 7.95 0.55 3.37
C PHE A 69 7.85 0.86 4.87
N ILE A 70 8.62 0.15 5.72
CA ILE A 70 8.64 0.40 7.17
C ILE A 70 9.27 1.76 7.50
N ASN A 71 10.30 2.18 6.77
CA ASN A 71 10.94 3.49 6.96
C ASN A 71 10.00 4.66 6.59
N LEU A 72 8.99 4.41 5.78
CA LEU A 72 8.01 5.40 5.34
C LEU A 72 6.73 5.44 6.19
N LEU A 73 6.54 4.49 7.11
CA LEU A 73 5.40 4.47 8.03
C LEU A 73 5.45 5.62 9.04
#